data_AF-A0A8K1D3C8-F1
#
_entry.id   AF-A0A8K1D3C8-F1
#
_cell.length_a   1.000
_cell.length_b   1.000
_cell.length_c   1.000
_cell.angle_alpha   90.00
_cell.angle_beta   90.00
_cell.angle_gamma   90.00
#
_symmetry.space_group_name_H-M   'P 1'
#
loop_
_entity.id
_entity.type
_entity.pdbx_description
1 polymer ?
#
loop_
_entity_poly.entity_id
_entity_poly.type
_entity_poly.pdbx_seq_one_letter_code
_entity_poly.pdbx_strand_id
1 'polypeptide(L)'
;ELGRDYVLIDCRKLKENYGRQDLYNLFSSSFSTIIDKIKDLLSRVRGVSILGNSIEFRWKGRNSVSLADLFDHLNEKKLIIAIDESQKLRGPLSNEVRETIAHAYDYDRNLTFILTGSEIGLLYDFLGIEDRESPLYGRYYYSINLDRFRRGKAIEFLRKGFDEISMKVNDEIIEKLVEFFDGIPGWLTFGANRFLEGRKIEEVRDIAINVALNELENLIGAKRRVSEIAGRRYKNTLKCLALGENSWSKLLNCLQRAEGSTISSSVMDNIITNLEKSSIIKDYEFLDPIYKEASKKLN
;
A
#
# COMPACT_ATOMS: atom_id res chain seq x y z
N GLU A 1 7.84 23.31 0.12
CA GLU A 1 8.89 22.28 -0.02
C GLU A 1 9.54 22.02 1.35
N LEU A 2 9.94 20.76 1.63
CA LEU A 2 10.35 20.25 2.95
C LEU A 2 11.69 20.82 3.49
N GLY A 3 12.36 21.71 2.77
CA GLY A 3 13.67 22.27 3.16
C GLY A 3 14.78 21.22 3.36
N ARG A 4 14.55 19.96 2.96
CA ARG A 4 15.45 18.82 3.11
C ARG A 4 15.48 18.00 1.83
N ASP A 5 16.64 17.42 1.54
CA ASP A 5 16.79 16.49 0.44
C ASP A 5 16.12 15.16 0.78
N TYR A 6 15.44 14.58 -0.21
CA TYR A 6 14.78 13.29 -0.08
C TYR A 6 14.83 12.51 -1.38
N VAL A 7 14.86 11.19 -1.29
CA VAL A 7 14.57 10.27 -2.40
C VAL A 7 13.23 9.58 -2.13
N LEU A 8 12.38 9.50 -3.15
CA LEU A 8 11.14 8.73 -3.11
C LEU A 8 11.31 7.45 -3.93
N ILE A 9 11.22 6.32 -3.25
CA ILE A 9 11.28 4.98 -3.83
C ILE A 9 9.84 4.46 -3.91
N ASP A 10 9.25 4.49 -5.11
CA ASP A 10 7.87 4.07 -5.36
C ASP A 10 7.79 2.57 -5.66
N CYS A 11 7.52 1.75 -4.63
CA CYS A 11 7.52 0.30 -4.75
C CYS A 11 6.32 -0.25 -5.53
N ARG A 12 5.34 0.57 -5.90
CA ARG A 12 4.25 0.16 -6.83
C ARG A 12 4.78 -0.24 -8.21
N LYS A 13 5.99 0.21 -8.57
CA LYS A 13 6.67 -0.16 -9.82
C LYS A 13 7.24 -1.58 -9.79
N LEU A 14 7.30 -2.24 -8.63
CA LEU A 14 7.73 -3.62 -8.53
C LEU A 14 6.58 -4.56 -8.92
N LYS A 15 6.90 -5.51 -9.78
CA LYS A 15 6.03 -6.65 -10.06
C LYS A 15 6.01 -7.62 -8.87
N GLU A 16 4.97 -8.45 -8.81
CA GLU A 16 4.95 -9.60 -7.90
C GLU A 16 6.17 -10.51 -8.15
N ASN A 17 6.78 -11.03 -7.07
CA ASN A 17 7.98 -11.86 -7.13
C ASN A 17 9.17 -11.21 -7.88
N TYR A 18 9.37 -9.92 -7.64
CA TYR A 18 10.49 -9.17 -8.21
C TYR A 18 11.84 -9.85 -7.93
N GLY A 19 12.73 -9.81 -8.93
CA GLY A 19 14.10 -10.29 -8.80
C GLY A 19 15.06 -9.19 -8.38
N ARG A 20 16.33 -9.55 -8.16
CA ARG A 20 17.38 -8.60 -7.74
C ARG A 20 17.56 -7.45 -8.74
N GLN A 21 17.49 -7.76 -10.04
CA GLN A 21 17.56 -6.74 -11.08
C GLN A 21 16.41 -5.71 -10.96
N ASP A 22 15.18 -6.17 -10.71
CA ASP A 22 14.01 -5.28 -10.59
C ASP A 22 14.17 -4.33 -9.38
N LEU A 23 14.63 -4.85 -8.24
CA LEU A 23 14.90 -4.05 -7.04
C LEU A 23 15.97 -2.98 -7.28
N TYR A 24 17.10 -3.37 -7.87
CA TYR A 24 18.20 -2.43 -8.08
C TYR A 24 17.87 -1.41 -9.17
N ASN A 25 17.06 -1.76 -10.18
CA ASN A 25 16.51 -0.82 -11.14
C ASN A 25 15.55 0.18 -10.50
N LEU A 26 14.70 -0.27 -9.56
CA LEU A 26 13.84 0.63 -8.79
C LEU A 26 14.69 1.66 -8.03
N PHE A 27 15.72 1.21 -7.33
CA PHE A 27 16.61 2.09 -6.58
C PHE A 27 17.35 3.04 -7.53
N SER A 28 17.97 2.51 -8.59
CA SER A 28 18.67 3.28 -9.64
C SER A 28 17.80 4.41 -10.20
N SER A 29 16.56 4.11 -10.61
CA SER A 29 15.63 5.12 -11.13
C SER A 29 15.22 6.16 -10.08
N SER A 30 15.03 5.74 -8.82
CA SER A 30 14.65 6.63 -7.72
C SER A 30 15.78 7.58 -7.35
N PHE A 31 17.01 7.08 -7.18
CA PHE A 31 18.17 7.91 -6.86
C PHE A 31 18.57 8.85 -8.01
N SER A 32 18.31 8.47 -9.26
CA SER A 32 18.51 9.36 -10.42
C SER A 32 17.72 10.66 -10.32
N THR A 33 16.57 10.67 -9.62
CA THR A 33 15.75 11.90 -9.43
C THR A 33 16.43 12.99 -8.60
N ILE A 34 17.45 12.63 -7.82
CA ILE A 34 18.21 13.55 -6.98
C ILE A 34 19.71 13.51 -7.28
N ILE A 35 20.10 13.05 -8.48
CA ILE A 35 21.50 12.85 -8.86
C ILE A 35 22.37 14.08 -8.59
N ASP A 36 21.90 15.28 -8.92
CA ASP A 36 22.64 16.54 -8.72
C ASP A 36 23.02 16.81 -7.25
N LYS A 37 22.31 16.17 -6.31
CA LYS A 37 22.47 16.35 -4.87
C LYS A 37 23.37 15.30 -4.21
N ILE A 38 23.61 14.17 -4.87
CA ILE A 38 24.27 12.97 -4.32
C ILE A 38 25.35 12.38 -5.24
N LYS A 39 25.60 12.97 -6.41
CA LYS A 39 26.53 12.46 -7.43
C LYS A 39 27.93 12.25 -6.89
N ASP A 40 28.43 13.19 -6.10
CA ASP A 40 29.73 13.15 -5.44
C ASP A 40 29.84 12.00 -4.42
N LEU A 41 28.76 11.74 -3.67
CA LEU A 41 28.65 10.61 -2.74
C LEU A 41 28.66 9.28 -3.51
N LEU A 42 27.76 9.15 -4.49
CA LEU A 42 27.54 7.89 -5.20
C LEU A 42 28.66 7.51 -6.17
N SER A 43 29.42 8.48 -6.68
CA SER A 43 30.59 8.21 -7.53
C SER A 43 31.68 7.39 -6.85
N ARG A 44 31.68 7.33 -5.51
CA ARG A 44 32.64 6.57 -4.70
C ARG A 44 32.18 5.15 -4.39
N VAL A 45 30.89 4.86 -4.58
CA VAL A 45 30.30 3.56 -4.28
C VAL A 45 30.65 2.55 -5.37
N ARG A 46 31.17 1.38 -4.95
CA ARG A 46 31.54 0.33 -5.89
C ARG A 46 30.31 -0.21 -6.62
N GLY A 47 30.38 -0.27 -7.95
CA GLY A 47 29.31 -0.83 -8.78
C GLY A 47 28.24 0.20 -9.18
N VAL A 48 28.41 1.47 -8.80
CA VAL A 48 27.60 2.58 -9.29
C VAL A 48 28.25 3.18 -10.53
N SER A 49 27.46 3.38 -11.59
CA SER A 49 27.85 4.10 -12.79
C SER A 49 26.95 5.32 -12.96
N ILE A 50 27.52 6.45 -13.41
CA ILE A 50 26.78 7.68 -13.65
C ILE A 50 26.89 8.05 -15.13
N LEU A 51 25.76 8.13 -15.82
CA LEU A 51 25.67 8.44 -17.26
C LEU A 51 24.72 9.63 -17.47
N GLY A 52 25.29 10.83 -17.63
CA GLY A 52 24.50 12.06 -17.69
C GLY A 52 23.72 12.25 -16.39
N ASN A 53 22.38 12.22 -16.48
CA ASN A 53 21.46 12.39 -15.37
C ASN A 53 20.88 11.06 -14.84
N SER A 54 21.44 9.92 -15.24
CA SER A 54 21.06 8.61 -14.70
C SER A 54 22.16 8.00 -13.84
N ILE A 55 21.71 7.32 -12.79
CA ILE A 55 22.52 6.46 -11.93
C ILE A 55 22.16 5.01 -12.27
N GLU A 56 23.13 4.19 -12.60
CA GLU A 56 22.96 2.75 -12.82
C GLU A 56 23.63 1.94 -11.70
N PHE A 57 22.88 0.99 -11.13
CA PHE A 57 23.39 0.09 -10.10
C PHE A 57 23.66 -1.29 -10.66
N ARG A 58 24.91 -1.74 -10.55
CA ARG A 58 25.26 -3.11 -10.89
C ARG A 58 24.65 -4.07 -9.87
N TRP A 59 23.76 -4.94 -10.32
CA TRP A 59 23.01 -5.84 -9.44
C TRP A 59 23.59 -7.27 -9.34
N LYS A 60 24.59 -7.63 -10.16
CA LYS A 60 25.24 -8.95 -10.17
C LYS A 60 26.75 -8.91 -10.41
N GLY A 61 27.41 -9.99 -10.00
CA GLY A 61 28.84 -10.21 -10.18
C GLY A 61 29.69 -9.63 -9.03
N ARG A 62 31.01 -9.80 -9.12
CA ARG A 62 31.96 -9.40 -8.04
C ARG A 62 31.93 -7.92 -7.67
N ASN A 63 31.43 -7.08 -8.58
CA ASN A 63 31.33 -5.62 -8.41
C ASN A 63 29.87 -5.17 -8.31
N SER A 64 28.96 -6.00 -7.81
CA SER A 64 27.60 -5.56 -7.52
C SER A 64 27.60 -4.54 -6.38
N VAL A 65 26.68 -3.58 -6.45
CA VAL A 65 26.41 -2.63 -5.38
C VAL A 65 25.94 -3.39 -4.13
N SER A 66 26.41 -2.97 -2.97
CA SER A 66 25.82 -3.30 -1.68
C SER A 66 24.90 -2.15 -1.28
N LEU A 67 23.65 -2.43 -0.93
CA LEU A 67 22.73 -1.38 -0.47
C LEU A 67 23.18 -0.77 0.87
N ALA A 68 23.87 -1.53 1.71
CA ALA A 68 24.45 -1.00 2.95
C ALA A 68 25.57 0.01 2.65
N ASP A 69 26.52 -0.35 1.78
CA ASP A 69 27.60 0.56 1.34
C ASP A 69 27.05 1.81 0.63
N LEU A 70 25.97 1.64 -0.14
CA LEU A 70 25.24 2.75 -0.75
C LEU A 70 24.70 3.73 0.32
N PHE A 71 24.08 3.21 1.37
CA PHE A 71 23.51 4.03 2.45
C PHE A 71 24.60 4.67 3.31
N ASP A 72 25.68 3.95 3.62
CA ASP A 72 26.85 4.47 4.35
C ASP A 72 27.42 5.73 3.67
N HIS A 73 27.52 5.73 2.33
CA HIS A 73 27.99 6.90 1.58
C HIS A 73 26.97 8.04 1.54
N LEU A 74 25.67 7.73 1.45
CA LEU A 74 24.61 8.74 1.47
C LEU A 74 24.49 9.42 2.84
N ASN A 75 24.86 8.72 3.91
CA ASN A 75 24.88 9.22 5.28
C ASN A 75 25.90 10.35 5.51
N GLU A 76 26.79 10.65 4.57
CA GLU A 76 27.60 11.88 4.61
C GLU A 76 26.73 13.16 4.55
N LYS A 77 25.47 13.04 4.15
CA LYS A 77 24.50 14.15 4.08
C LYS A 77 23.20 13.79 4.78
N LYS A 78 22.50 14.81 5.31
CA LYS A 78 21.13 14.65 5.80
C LYS A 78 20.18 14.37 4.65
N LEU A 79 19.64 13.15 4.60
CA LEU A 79 18.80 12.68 3.51
C LEU A 79 17.61 11.87 4.05
N ILE A 80 16.43 12.14 3.51
CA ILE A 80 15.24 11.32 3.77
C ILE A 80 15.12 10.25 2.68
N ILE A 81 14.98 8.99 3.07
CA ILE A 81 14.69 7.88 2.17
C ILE A 81 13.23 7.48 2.40
N ALA A 82 12.34 7.95 1.54
CA ALA A 82 10.93 7.62 1.58
C ALA A 82 10.65 6.41 0.70
N ILE A 83 10.21 5.30 1.28
CA ILE A 83 9.85 4.06 0.59
C ILE A 83 8.33 3.94 0.60
N ASP A 84 7.72 4.23 -0.54
CA ASP A 84 6.27 4.27 -0.73
C ASP A 84 5.72 2.88 -1.08
N GLU A 85 4.65 2.44 -0.43
CA GLU A 85 4.07 1.09 -0.52
C GLU A 85 5.10 -0.01 -0.22
N SER A 86 5.88 0.19 0.83
CA SER A 86 7.03 -0.65 1.21
C SER A 86 6.67 -2.12 1.45
N GLN A 87 5.40 -2.44 1.71
CA GLN A 87 4.94 -3.82 1.79
C GLN A 87 5.08 -4.60 0.46
N LYS A 88 5.22 -3.91 -0.68
CA LYS A 88 5.55 -4.51 -1.98
C LYS A 88 6.98 -5.07 -2.04
N LEU A 89 7.84 -4.73 -1.07
CA LEU A 89 9.18 -5.30 -0.93
C LEU A 89 9.18 -6.68 -0.27
N ARG A 90 8.04 -7.20 0.20
CA ARG A 90 7.93 -8.62 0.60
C ARG A 90 8.35 -9.55 -0.54
N GLY A 91 8.88 -10.71 -0.18
CA GLY A 91 9.35 -11.72 -1.11
C GLY A 91 10.80 -12.14 -0.85
N PRO A 92 11.46 -12.78 -1.82
CA PRO A 92 12.77 -13.41 -1.63
C PRO A 92 13.88 -12.45 -1.17
N LEU A 93 13.79 -11.16 -1.52
CA LEU A 93 14.80 -10.15 -1.19
C LEU A 93 14.42 -9.28 0.01
N SER A 94 13.29 -9.56 0.67
CA SER A 94 12.84 -8.79 1.83
C SER A 94 13.87 -8.75 2.95
N ASN A 95 14.61 -9.86 3.16
CA ASN A 95 15.65 -9.91 4.18
C ASN A 95 16.84 -9.00 3.85
N GLU A 96 17.32 -8.98 2.60
CA GLU A 96 18.40 -8.09 2.15
C GLU A 96 18.03 -6.61 2.40
N VAL A 97 16.78 -6.24 2.12
CA VAL A 97 16.28 -4.88 2.38
C VAL A 97 16.20 -4.60 3.88
N ARG A 98 15.65 -5.51 4.68
CA ARG A 98 15.57 -5.34 6.14
C ARG A 98 16.94 -5.22 6.79
N GLU A 99 17.90 -6.07 6.41
CA GLU A 99 19.28 -6.02 6.91
C GLU A 99 19.93 -4.69 6.58
N THR A 100 19.72 -4.19 5.37
CA THR A 100 20.24 -2.89 4.94
C THR A 100 19.64 -1.75 5.77
N ILE A 101 18.31 -1.75 5.98
CA ILE A 101 17.65 -0.73 6.80
C ILE A 101 18.12 -0.84 8.27
N ALA A 102 18.29 -2.05 8.79
CA ALA A 102 18.78 -2.28 10.15
C ALA A 102 20.22 -1.77 10.33
N HIS A 103 21.09 -2.02 9.36
CA HIS A 103 22.45 -1.46 9.33
C HIS A 103 22.43 0.06 9.35
N ALA A 104 21.66 0.67 8.44
CA ALA A 104 21.54 2.13 8.38
C ALA A 104 20.90 2.72 9.66
N TYR A 105 19.96 2.01 10.28
CA TYR A 105 19.38 2.42 11.56
C TYR A 105 20.45 2.53 12.65
N ASP A 106 21.40 1.58 12.70
CA ASP A 106 22.41 1.49 13.74
C ASP A 106 23.57 2.48 13.51
N TYR A 107 23.96 2.70 12.25
CA TYR A 107 25.19 3.44 11.89
C TYR A 107 24.93 4.78 11.19
N ASP A 108 23.81 4.94 10.47
CA ASP A 108 23.57 6.07 9.56
C ASP A 108 22.69 7.18 10.14
N ARG A 109 23.26 7.96 11.07
CA ARG A 109 22.55 9.01 11.82
C ARG A 109 21.98 10.17 10.98
N ASN A 110 22.46 10.38 9.76
CA ASN A 110 21.98 11.42 8.87
C ASN A 110 20.89 10.91 7.90
N LEU A 111 20.61 9.61 7.89
CA LEU A 111 19.51 9.05 7.12
C LEU A 111 18.23 8.98 7.96
N THR A 112 17.12 9.34 7.35
CA THR A 112 15.78 9.16 7.94
C THR A 112 14.94 8.34 6.98
N PHE A 113 14.52 7.15 7.41
CA PHE A 113 13.63 6.30 6.63
C PHE A 113 12.17 6.64 6.93
N ILE A 114 11.37 6.82 5.89
CA ILE A 114 9.91 6.92 5.98
C ILE A 114 9.34 5.77 5.15
N LEU A 115 8.61 4.88 5.79
CA LEU A 115 7.99 3.73 5.14
C LEU A 115 6.48 3.91 5.17
N THR A 116 5.84 3.87 4.00
CA THR A 116 4.39 3.91 3.87
C THR A 116 3.87 2.52 3.49
N GLY A 117 2.58 2.28 3.70
CA GLY A 117 1.88 1.11 3.20
C GLY A 117 0.38 1.20 3.42
N SER A 118 -0.38 0.97 2.34
CA SER A 118 -1.84 0.90 2.39
C SER A 118 -2.35 -0.40 3.03
N GLU A 119 -1.55 -1.45 3.00
CA GLU A 119 -1.85 -2.76 3.61
C GLU A 119 -1.04 -2.91 4.92
N ILE A 120 -1.60 -2.46 6.04
CA ILE A 120 -0.85 -2.26 7.30
C ILE A 120 -0.30 -3.57 7.88
N GLY A 121 -1.12 -4.63 7.95
CA GLY A 121 -0.65 -5.92 8.49
C GLY A 121 0.45 -6.52 7.62
N LEU A 122 0.34 -6.29 6.31
CA LEU A 122 1.30 -6.67 5.30
C LEU A 122 2.61 -5.84 5.38
N LEU A 123 2.54 -4.57 5.77
CA LEU A 123 3.70 -3.74 6.12
C LEU A 123 4.41 -4.27 7.38
N TYR A 124 3.65 -4.59 8.43
CA TYR A 124 4.22 -5.15 9.66
C TYR A 124 4.87 -6.53 9.43
N ASP A 125 4.27 -7.37 8.59
CA ASP A 125 4.89 -8.62 8.13
C ASP A 125 6.20 -8.36 7.38
N PHE A 126 6.26 -7.33 6.52
CA PHE A 126 7.50 -6.98 5.82
C PHE A 126 8.60 -6.58 6.79
N LEU A 127 8.28 -5.73 7.76
CA LEU A 127 9.23 -5.24 8.76
C LEU A 127 9.62 -6.33 9.77
N GLY A 128 8.76 -7.32 10.00
CA GLY A 128 8.98 -8.36 10.99
C GLY A 128 9.03 -7.81 12.42
N ILE A 129 8.17 -6.82 12.74
CA ILE A 129 8.19 -6.14 14.05
C ILE A 129 7.86 -7.08 15.23
N GLU A 130 7.20 -8.20 14.96
CA GLU A 130 6.88 -9.24 15.97
C GLU A 130 7.80 -10.47 15.87
N ASP A 131 8.67 -10.53 14.85
CA ASP A 131 9.55 -11.67 14.59
C ASP A 131 10.93 -11.43 15.19
N ARG A 132 11.33 -12.23 16.19
CA ARG A 132 12.62 -12.12 16.88
C ARG A 132 13.82 -12.34 15.97
N GLU A 133 13.65 -13.07 14.88
CA GLU A 133 14.71 -13.31 13.89
C GLU A 133 14.80 -12.17 12.85
N SER A 134 13.85 -11.22 12.86
CA SER A 134 13.89 -10.08 11.95
C SER A 134 15.03 -9.12 12.30
N PRO A 135 15.83 -8.67 11.31
CA PRO A 135 16.84 -7.64 11.52
C PRO A 135 16.28 -6.34 12.10
N LEU A 136 14.99 -6.03 11.94
CA LEU A 136 14.37 -4.82 12.47
C LEU A 136 13.69 -5.01 13.82
N TYR A 137 13.72 -6.23 14.37
CA TYR A 137 13.12 -6.52 15.68
C TYR A 137 13.76 -5.68 16.79
N GLY A 138 12.92 -5.16 17.70
CA GLY A 138 13.35 -4.35 18.85
C GLY A 138 13.85 -2.94 18.52
N ARG A 139 13.99 -2.56 17.24
CA ARG A 139 14.35 -1.19 16.84
C ARG A 139 13.13 -0.28 16.93
N TYR A 140 13.29 0.86 17.59
CA TYR A 140 12.20 1.81 17.77
C TYR A 140 11.85 2.50 16.45
N TYR A 141 10.55 2.61 16.17
CA TYR A 141 10.01 3.39 15.06
C TYR A 141 8.88 4.29 15.54
N TYR A 142 8.69 5.41 14.85
CA TYR A 142 7.54 6.29 15.07
C TYR A 142 6.44 5.94 14.07
N SER A 143 5.25 5.61 14.56
CA SER A 143 4.09 5.26 13.73
C SER A 143 3.14 6.45 13.59
N ILE A 144 2.76 6.75 12.35
CA ILE A 144 1.71 7.72 12.02
C ILE A 144 0.60 6.96 11.29
N ASN A 145 -0.54 6.81 11.95
CA ASN A 145 -1.72 6.19 11.36
C ASN A 145 -2.64 7.28 10.80
N LEU A 146 -3.02 7.15 9.54
CA LEU A 146 -3.95 8.05 8.87
C LEU A 146 -5.33 7.38 8.80
N ASP A 147 -6.22 7.79 9.70
CA ASP A 147 -7.59 7.30 9.72
C ASP A 147 -8.50 8.04 8.74
N ARG A 148 -9.65 7.44 8.42
CA ARG A 148 -10.75 8.14 7.75
C ARG A 148 -11.15 9.38 8.55
N PHE A 149 -11.63 10.40 7.86
CA PHE A 149 -12.17 11.57 8.52
C PHE A 149 -13.46 11.23 9.26
N ARG A 150 -13.57 11.71 10.50
CA ARG A 150 -14.88 11.80 11.16
C ARG A 150 -15.81 12.68 10.32
N ARG A 151 -17.11 12.42 10.36
CA ARG A 151 -18.14 13.11 9.56
C ARG A 151 -17.93 14.63 9.47
N GLY A 152 -17.75 15.31 10.61
CA GLY A 152 -17.53 16.77 10.63
C GLY A 152 -16.28 17.22 9.87
N LYS A 153 -15.16 16.49 10.00
CA LYS A 153 -13.91 16.79 9.26
C LYS A 153 -14.05 16.47 7.78
N ALA A 154 -14.83 15.45 7.41
CA ALA A 154 -15.12 15.13 6.01
C ALA A 154 -15.95 16.24 5.33
N ILE A 155 -16.97 16.76 6.03
CA ILE A 155 -17.77 17.92 5.58
C ILE A 155 -16.87 19.15 5.43
N GLU A 156 -16.04 19.45 6.43
CA GLU A 156 -15.12 20.59 6.37
C GLU A 156 -14.11 20.46 5.22
N PHE A 157 -13.56 19.26 5.02
CA PHE A 157 -12.64 18.95 3.93
C PHE A 157 -13.27 19.23 2.56
N LEU A 158 -14.50 18.75 2.33
CA LEU A 158 -15.23 19.00 1.08
C LEU A 158 -15.58 20.49 0.91
N ARG A 159 -16.09 21.15 1.96
CA ARG A 159 -16.42 22.59 1.92
C ARG A 159 -15.21 23.42 1.52
N LYS A 160 -14.06 23.20 2.18
CA LYS A 160 -12.80 23.87 1.85
C LYS A 160 -12.39 23.65 0.39
N GLY A 161 -12.47 22.42 -0.11
CA GLY A 161 -12.13 22.12 -1.50
C GLY A 161 -13.03 22.83 -2.52
N PHE A 162 -14.34 22.96 -2.25
CA PHE A 162 -15.23 23.74 -3.11
C PHE A 162 -15.02 25.26 -2.99
N ASP A 163 -14.71 25.75 -1.79
CA ASP A 163 -14.41 27.16 -1.54
C ASP A 163 -13.13 27.61 -2.26
N GLU A 164 -12.12 26.74 -2.38
CA GLU A 164 -10.87 27.02 -3.13
C GLU A 164 -11.13 27.38 -4.60
N ILE A 165 -12.21 26.87 -5.19
CA ILE A 165 -12.64 27.20 -6.56
C ILE A 165 -13.83 28.17 -6.59
N SER A 166 -14.13 28.82 -5.45
CA SER A 166 -15.25 29.76 -5.29
C SER A 166 -16.62 29.18 -5.68
N MET A 167 -16.80 27.86 -5.56
CA MET A 167 -18.05 27.19 -5.90
C MET A 167 -18.90 26.98 -4.65
N LYS A 168 -20.10 27.55 -4.63
CA LYS A 168 -21.07 27.27 -3.57
C LYS A 168 -21.85 26.00 -3.90
N VAL A 169 -21.60 24.96 -3.11
CA VAL A 169 -22.31 23.67 -3.21
C VAL A 169 -23.35 23.59 -2.10
N ASN A 170 -24.53 23.05 -2.40
CA ASN A 170 -25.56 22.79 -1.40
C ASN A 170 -25.05 21.77 -0.36
N ASP A 171 -25.25 22.05 0.92
CA ASP A 171 -24.88 21.16 2.02
C ASP A 171 -25.45 19.75 1.85
N GLU A 172 -26.63 19.58 1.25
CA GLU A 172 -27.21 18.26 0.98
C GLU A 172 -26.30 17.39 0.09
N ILE A 173 -25.60 18.00 -0.88
CA ILE A 173 -24.66 17.30 -1.77
C ILE A 173 -23.42 16.86 -1.00
N ILE A 174 -22.91 17.73 -0.12
CA ILE A 174 -21.76 17.44 0.73
C ILE A 174 -22.10 16.28 1.69
N GLU A 175 -23.26 16.34 2.34
CA GLU A 175 -23.73 15.28 3.23
C GLU A 175 -23.88 13.94 2.49
N LYS A 176 -24.42 13.93 1.25
CA LYS A 176 -24.51 12.72 0.42
C LYS A 176 -23.15 12.13 0.07
N LEU A 177 -22.18 12.97 -0.30
CA LEU A 177 -20.81 12.50 -0.58
C LEU A 177 -20.17 11.88 0.68
N VAL A 178 -20.36 12.49 1.84
CA VAL A 178 -19.84 11.97 3.10
C VAL A 178 -20.54 10.67 3.51
N GLU A 179 -21.85 10.55 3.29
CA GLU A 179 -22.59 9.31 3.54
C GLU A 179 -22.09 8.15 2.66
N PHE A 180 -21.82 8.40 1.38
CA PHE A 180 -21.36 7.35 0.47
C PHE A 180 -19.90 6.95 0.65
N PHE A 181 -19.03 7.90 1.00
CA PHE A 181 -17.58 7.69 1.04
C PHE A 181 -17.01 7.60 2.46
N ASP A 182 -17.86 7.72 3.48
CA ASP A 182 -17.58 7.47 4.90
C ASP A 182 -16.25 8.06 5.38
N GLY A 183 -15.96 9.31 5.00
CA GLY A 183 -14.76 9.99 5.46
C GLY A 183 -13.45 9.57 4.81
N ILE A 184 -13.44 8.64 3.86
CA ILE A 184 -12.21 8.17 3.19
C ILE A 184 -11.70 9.28 2.24
N PRO A 185 -10.54 9.92 2.52
CA PRO A 185 -10.13 11.13 1.80
C PRO A 185 -10.00 10.95 0.29
N GLY A 186 -9.48 9.80 -0.15
CA GLY A 186 -9.36 9.47 -1.58
C GLY A 186 -10.71 9.42 -2.28
N TRP A 187 -11.70 8.77 -1.67
CA TRP A 187 -13.05 8.70 -2.21
C TRP A 187 -13.81 10.02 -2.15
N LEU A 188 -13.67 10.79 -1.07
CA LEU A 188 -14.24 12.14 -0.98
C LEU A 188 -13.71 13.05 -2.08
N THR A 189 -12.39 13.01 -2.30
CA THR A 189 -11.74 13.79 -3.36
C THR A 189 -12.19 13.35 -4.75
N PHE A 190 -12.20 12.04 -5.00
CA PHE A 190 -12.72 11.46 -6.24
C PHE A 190 -14.17 11.90 -6.47
N GLY A 191 -15.01 11.79 -5.43
CA GLY A 191 -16.43 12.10 -5.50
C GLY A 191 -16.70 13.56 -5.83
N ALA A 192 -16.01 14.47 -5.13
CA ALA A 192 -16.09 15.90 -5.38
C ALA A 192 -15.64 16.25 -6.80
N ASN A 193 -14.50 15.72 -7.26
CA ASN A 193 -14.00 15.99 -8.62
C ASN A 193 -14.96 15.50 -9.71
N ARG A 194 -15.54 14.31 -9.57
CA ARG A 194 -16.52 13.81 -10.54
C ARG A 194 -17.81 14.62 -10.54
N PHE A 195 -18.23 15.10 -9.36
CA PHE A 195 -19.37 16.02 -9.28
C PHE A 195 -19.07 17.34 -10.01
N LEU A 196 -17.86 17.89 -9.88
CA LEU A 196 -17.43 19.09 -10.62
C LEU A 196 -17.41 18.91 -12.14
N GLU A 197 -17.15 17.69 -12.62
CA GLU A 197 -17.27 17.34 -14.05
C GLU A 197 -18.73 17.26 -14.53
N GLY A 198 -19.71 17.55 -13.67
CA GLY A 198 -21.14 17.55 -13.99
C GLY A 198 -21.82 16.19 -13.84
N ARG A 199 -21.16 15.20 -13.20
CA ARG A 199 -21.76 13.89 -12.92
C ARG A 199 -22.77 13.97 -11.78
N LYS A 200 -23.85 13.21 -11.89
CA LYS A 200 -24.78 13.00 -10.77
C LYS A 200 -24.12 12.13 -9.71
N ILE A 201 -24.43 12.36 -8.45
CA ILE A 201 -23.78 11.67 -7.32
C ILE A 201 -23.97 10.15 -7.41
N GLU A 202 -25.12 9.70 -7.92
CA GLU A 202 -25.41 8.28 -8.14
C GLU A 202 -24.46 7.66 -9.18
N GLU A 203 -24.18 8.37 -10.29
CA GLU A 203 -23.20 7.93 -11.29
C GLU A 203 -21.79 7.89 -10.70
N VAL A 204 -21.43 8.88 -9.88
CA VAL A 204 -20.14 8.93 -9.18
C VAL A 204 -19.97 7.72 -8.26
N ARG A 205 -21.02 7.36 -7.52
CA ARG A 205 -21.04 6.17 -6.67
C ARG A 205 -20.81 4.90 -7.49
N ASP A 206 -21.49 4.74 -8.62
CA ASP A 206 -21.31 3.56 -9.46
C ASP A 206 -19.90 3.45 -10.05
N ILE A 207 -19.29 4.57 -10.44
CA ILE A 207 -17.89 4.56 -10.90
C ILE A 207 -16.95 4.14 -9.77
N ALA A 208 -17.12 4.67 -8.55
CA ALA A 208 -16.31 4.27 -7.40
C ALA A 208 -16.44 2.78 -7.10
N ILE A 209 -17.66 2.23 -7.15
CA ILE A 209 -17.91 0.79 -6.99
C ILE A 209 -17.18 -0.02 -8.07
N ASN A 210 -17.16 0.44 -9.32
CA ASN A 210 -16.46 -0.25 -10.41
C ASN A 210 -14.93 -0.21 -10.25
N VAL A 211 -14.37 0.88 -9.70
CA VAL A 211 -12.94 0.96 -9.38
C VAL A 211 -12.59 -0.08 -8.32
N ALA A 212 -13.32 -0.10 -7.20
CA ALA A 212 -13.11 -1.10 -6.15
C ALA A 212 -13.35 -2.54 -6.63
N LEU A 213 -14.34 -2.75 -7.50
CA LEU A 213 -14.61 -4.06 -8.10
C LEU A 213 -13.40 -4.57 -8.90
N ASN A 214 -12.79 -3.72 -9.73
CA ASN A 214 -11.58 -4.08 -10.48
C ASN A 214 -10.40 -4.41 -9.56
N GLU A 215 -10.24 -3.69 -8.44
CA GLU A 215 -9.20 -4.00 -7.43
C GLU A 215 -9.44 -5.36 -6.77
N LEU A 216 -10.68 -5.66 -6.38
CA LEU A 216 -11.06 -6.96 -5.82
C LEU A 216 -10.89 -8.10 -6.84
N GLU A 217 -11.24 -7.88 -8.11
CA GLU A 217 -11.02 -8.85 -9.18
C GLU A 217 -9.53 -9.13 -9.41
N ASN A 218 -8.68 -8.10 -9.34
CA ASN A 218 -7.22 -8.27 -9.42
C ASN A 218 -6.68 -9.09 -8.25
N LEU A 219 -7.14 -8.83 -7.02
CA LEU A 219 -6.79 -9.63 -5.85
C LEU A 219 -7.22 -11.08 -6.02
N ILE A 220 -8.46 -11.32 -6.44
CA ILE A 220 -8.98 -12.67 -6.69
C ILE A 220 -8.17 -13.36 -7.80
N GLY A 221 -7.83 -12.62 -8.87
CA GLY A 221 -6.99 -13.09 -9.97
C GLY A 221 -5.61 -13.54 -9.50
N ALA A 222 -4.97 -12.77 -8.61
CA ALA A 222 -3.70 -13.16 -8.00
C ALA A 222 -3.84 -14.47 -7.20
N LYS A 223 -4.93 -14.67 -6.45
CA LYS A 223 -5.19 -15.93 -5.74
C LYS A 223 -5.50 -17.10 -6.68
N ARG A 224 -6.19 -16.86 -7.80
CA ARG A 224 -6.45 -17.89 -8.84
C ARG A 224 -5.17 -18.43 -9.46
N ARG A 225 -4.14 -17.60 -9.65
CA ARG A 225 -2.82 -18.03 -10.15
C ARG A 225 -2.14 -19.04 -9.23
N VAL A 226 -2.42 -18.99 -7.92
CA VAL A 226 -1.95 -20.00 -6.95
C VAL A 226 -2.81 -21.26 -7.04
N SER A 227 -4.14 -21.10 -7.01
CA SER A 227 -5.10 -22.18 -7.21
C SER A 227 -6.48 -21.62 -7.53
N GLU A 228 -7.19 -22.24 -8.49
CA GLU A 228 -8.56 -21.85 -8.83
C GLU A 228 -9.52 -21.94 -7.62
N ILE A 229 -9.29 -22.92 -6.74
CA ILE A 229 -10.07 -23.09 -5.51
C ILE A 229 -9.84 -21.91 -4.57
N ALA A 230 -8.60 -21.43 -4.45
CA ALA A 230 -8.26 -20.29 -3.59
C ALA A 230 -8.97 -19.02 -4.09
N GLY A 231 -8.89 -18.72 -5.39
CA GLY A 231 -9.59 -17.57 -5.96
C GLY A 231 -11.10 -17.60 -5.73
N ARG A 232 -11.73 -18.76 -5.94
CA ARG A 232 -13.16 -18.96 -5.68
C ARG A 232 -13.53 -18.72 -4.22
N ARG A 233 -12.74 -19.24 -3.27
CA ARG A 233 -12.99 -19.06 -1.84
C ARG A 233 -12.84 -17.61 -1.40
N TYR A 234 -11.85 -16.87 -1.90
CA TYR A 234 -11.71 -15.43 -1.65
C TYR A 234 -12.92 -14.64 -2.16
N LYS A 235 -13.32 -14.90 -3.41
CA LYS A 235 -14.52 -14.30 -4.00
C LYS A 235 -15.78 -14.56 -3.16
N ASN A 236 -16.03 -15.82 -2.81
CA ASN A 236 -17.20 -16.19 -2.01
C ASN A 236 -17.15 -15.57 -0.61
N THR A 237 -15.95 -15.46 -0.02
CA THR A 237 -15.75 -14.82 1.29
C THR A 237 -16.18 -13.37 1.25
N LEU A 238 -15.67 -12.60 0.28
CA LEU A 238 -16.03 -11.20 0.09
C LEU A 238 -17.55 -11.03 -0.12
N LYS A 239 -18.17 -11.89 -0.94
CA LYS A 239 -19.64 -11.89 -1.16
C LYS A 239 -20.42 -12.16 0.12
N CYS A 240 -20.08 -13.22 0.86
CA CYS A 240 -20.75 -13.59 2.12
C CYS A 240 -20.64 -12.47 3.16
N LEU A 241 -19.45 -11.89 3.34
CA LEU A 241 -19.24 -10.75 4.24
C LEU A 241 -20.10 -9.55 3.83
N ALA A 242 -20.18 -9.25 2.53
CA ALA A 242 -20.96 -8.13 2.04
C ALA A 242 -22.47 -8.29 2.23
N LEU A 243 -22.94 -9.55 2.33
CA LEU A 243 -24.32 -9.93 2.67
C LEU A 243 -24.61 -9.95 4.18
N GLY A 244 -23.62 -9.66 5.02
CA GLY A 244 -23.81 -9.55 6.48
C GLY A 244 -23.47 -10.82 7.26
N GLU A 245 -22.75 -11.77 6.66
CA GLU A 245 -22.24 -12.96 7.35
C GLU A 245 -21.00 -12.63 8.20
N ASN A 246 -21.17 -11.72 9.16
CA ASN A 246 -20.12 -11.02 9.91
C ASN A 246 -19.61 -11.74 11.17
N SER A 247 -19.58 -13.07 11.15
CA SER A 247 -18.97 -13.86 12.23
C SER A 247 -18.45 -15.17 11.68
N TRP A 248 -17.53 -15.81 12.41
CA TRP A 248 -16.96 -17.10 12.03
C TRP A 248 -18.03 -18.12 11.61
N SER A 249 -19.01 -18.41 12.48
CA SER A 249 -20.02 -19.44 12.20
C SER A 249 -20.89 -19.11 10.99
N LYS A 250 -21.28 -17.84 10.85
CA LYS A 250 -22.09 -17.34 9.73
C LYS A 250 -21.35 -17.46 8.40
N LEU A 251 -20.12 -16.95 8.35
CA LEU A 251 -19.29 -16.98 7.16
C LEU A 251 -18.94 -18.41 6.75
N LEU A 252 -18.57 -19.27 7.70
CA LEU A 252 -18.27 -20.68 7.44
C LEU A 252 -19.46 -21.38 6.78
N ASN A 253 -20.66 -21.21 7.36
CA ASN A 253 -21.89 -21.77 6.82
C ASN A 253 -22.19 -21.25 5.40
N CYS A 254 -22.01 -19.95 5.15
CA CYS A 254 -22.20 -19.36 3.82
C CYS A 254 -21.24 -19.96 2.78
N LEU A 255 -19.96 -20.07 3.13
CA LEU A 255 -18.93 -20.61 2.25
C LEU A 255 -19.14 -22.10 1.94
N GLN A 256 -19.46 -22.91 2.95
CA GLN A 256 -19.73 -24.34 2.76
C GLN A 256 -20.95 -24.57 1.86
N ARG A 257 -22.01 -23.77 2.01
CA ARG A 257 -23.18 -23.81 1.11
C ARG A 257 -22.80 -23.42 -0.32
N ALA A 258 -21.98 -22.39 -0.50
CA ALA A 258 -21.53 -21.94 -1.81
C ALA A 258 -20.58 -22.96 -2.49
N GLU A 259 -19.79 -23.71 -1.73
CA GLU A 259 -18.86 -24.73 -2.26
C GLU A 259 -19.50 -26.12 -2.42
N GLY A 260 -20.59 -26.40 -1.70
CA GLY A 260 -21.20 -27.73 -1.63
C GLY A 260 -20.33 -28.75 -0.89
N SER A 261 -19.36 -28.30 -0.09
CA SER A 261 -18.36 -29.12 0.59
C SER A 261 -18.00 -28.52 1.96
N THR A 262 -17.22 -29.26 2.75
CA THR A 262 -16.66 -28.76 4.00
C THR A 262 -15.40 -27.92 3.74
N ILE A 263 -15.22 -26.87 4.55
CA ILE A 263 -14.03 -26.02 4.54
C ILE A 263 -13.36 -26.16 5.89
N SER A 264 -12.04 -26.39 5.91
CA SER A 264 -11.31 -26.49 7.17
C SER A 264 -11.18 -25.13 7.83
N SER A 265 -11.14 -25.13 9.17
CA SER A 265 -10.91 -23.91 9.96
C SER A 265 -9.60 -23.22 9.54
N SER A 266 -8.54 -23.98 9.26
CA SER A 266 -7.27 -23.42 8.81
C SER A 266 -7.38 -22.65 7.49
N VAL A 267 -8.17 -23.11 6.53
CA VAL A 267 -8.39 -22.40 5.27
C VAL A 267 -9.14 -21.10 5.52
N MET A 268 -10.20 -21.17 6.31
CA MET A 268 -11.02 -20.00 6.62
C MET A 268 -10.21 -18.93 7.35
N ASP A 269 -9.47 -19.32 8.39
CA ASP A 269 -8.60 -18.46 9.17
C ASP A 269 -7.54 -17.77 8.29
N ASN A 270 -6.91 -18.53 7.39
CA ASN A 270 -5.96 -17.98 6.44
C ASN A 270 -6.58 -16.94 5.50
N ILE A 271 -7.80 -17.15 5.00
CA ILE A 271 -8.46 -16.17 4.13
C ILE A 271 -8.75 -14.89 4.91
N ILE A 272 -9.32 -15.01 6.11
CA ILE A 272 -9.68 -13.85 6.93
C ILE A 272 -8.44 -13.07 7.33
N THR A 273 -7.42 -13.75 7.85
CA THR A 273 -6.13 -13.13 8.22
C THR A 273 -5.51 -12.38 7.04
N ASN A 274 -5.53 -12.95 5.82
CA ASN A 274 -5.00 -12.27 4.65
C ASN A 274 -5.81 -11.03 4.26
N LEU A 275 -7.15 -11.09 4.33
CA LEU A 275 -8.00 -9.92 4.05
C LEU A 275 -7.83 -8.81 5.09
N GLU A 276 -7.60 -9.16 6.36
CA GLU A 276 -7.28 -8.20 7.42
C GLU A 276 -5.90 -7.57 7.22
N LYS A 277 -4.89 -8.38 6.90
CA LYS A 277 -3.53 -7.89 6.63
C LYS A 277 -3.48 -6.96 5.41
N SER A 278 -4.31 -7.22 4.40
CA SER A 278 -4.51 -6.35 3.23
C SER A 278 -5.40 -5.13 3.52
N SER A 279 -5.84 -4.91 4.76
CA SER A 279 -6.68 -3.77 5.15
C SER A 279 -7.99 -3.66 4.35
N ILE A 280 -8.54 -4.80 3.91
CA ILE A 280 -9.85 -4.86 3.24
C ILE A 280 -10.97 -4.98 4.28
N ILE A 281 -10.75 -5.83 5.29
CA ILE A 281 -11.69 -6.04 6.38
C ILE A 281 -10.98 -5.90 7.73
N LYS A 282 -11.76 -5.74 8.78
CA LYS A 282 -11.35 -5.93 10.17
C LYS A 282 -12.51 -6.52 10.94
N ASP A 283 -12.26 -7.58 11.73
CA ASP A 283 -13.27 -8.22 12.56
C ASP A 283 -14.55 -8.59 11.76
N TYR A 284 -14.36 -9.18 10.57
CA TYR A 284 -15.42 -9.55 9.61
C TYR A 284 -16.22 -8.39 9.00
N GLU A 285 -15.79 -7.14 9.17
CA GLU A 285 -16.43 -5.97 8.56
C GLU A 285 -15.51 -5.29 7.54
N PHE A 286 -16.08 -4.80 6.44
CA PHE A 286 -15.30 -4.04 5.46
C PHE A 286 -14.84 -2.72 6.06
N LEU A 287 -13.55 -2.43 5.89
CA LEU A 287 -13.02 -1.12 6.23
C LEU A 287 -13.55 -0.06 5.25
N ASP A 288 -13.85 -0.41 4.01
CA ASP A 288 -14.36 0.54 3.02
C ASP A 288 -15.78 0.17 2.56
N PRO A 289 -16.79 1.06 2.73
CA PRO A 289 -18.16 0.79 2.27
C PRO A 289 -18.24 0.60 0.75
N ILE A 290 -17.37 1.22 -0.04
CA ILE A 290 -17.31 1.03 -1.50
C ILE A 290 -16.86 -0.40 -1.82
N TYR A 291 -15.88 -0.94 -1.09
CA TYR A 291 -15.46 -2.34 -1.22
C TYR A 291 -16.57 -3.32 -0.83
N LYS A 292 -17.39 -3.00 0.18
CA LYS A 292 -18.57 -3.79 0.53
C LYS A 292 -19.57 -3.83 -0.62
N GLU A 293 -19.89 -2.70 -1.22
CA GLU A 293 -20.81 -2.63 -2.37
C GLU A 293 -20.24 -3.31 -3.62
N ALA A 294 -18.94 -3.14 -3.90
CA ALA A 294 -18.25 -3.83 -4.97
C ALA A 294 -18.28 -5.35 -4.80
N SER A 295 -18.06 -5.84 -3.58
CA SER A 295 -18.09 -7.27 -3.26
C SER A 295 -19.44 -7.92 -3.57
N LYS A 296 -20.56 -7.18 -3.48
CA LYS A 296 -21.89 -7.69 -3.89
C LYS A 296 -21.99 -7.92 -5.39
N LYS A 297 -21.25 -7.16 -6.20
CA LYS A 297 -21.23 -7.22 -7.67
C LYS A 297 -20.25 -8.27 -8.24
N LEU A 298 -19.49 -8.97 -7.39
CA LEU A 298 -18.56 -10.01 -7.84
C LEU A 298 -19.31 -11.18 -8.50
N ASN A 299 -19.02 -11.41 -9.79
CA ASN A 299 -19.61 -12.48 -10.61
C ASN A 299 -19.00 -13.83 -10.34
#